data_AF-A0A1Z9PZ98-F1
#
_entry.id   AF-A0A1Z9PZ98-F1
#
_cell.length_a   1.000
_cell.length_b   1.000
_cell.length_c   1.000
_cell.angle_alpha   90.00
_cell.angle_beta   90.00
_cell.angle_gamma   90.00
#
_symmetry.space_group_name_H-M   'P 1'
#
loop_
_entity.id
_entity.type
_entity.pdbx_description
1 polymer ?
#
loop_
_entity_poly.entity_id
_entity_poly.type
_entity_poly.pdbx_seq_one_letter_code
_entity_poly.pdbx_strand_id
1 'polypeptide(L)'
;RYFKFNSNRLGHLGEHLGLGGKETTGGFQTWAGCMKGDPKAWATMKKYAKQDVDLLIDVYERLRPWAVNHPNRNVIDATSHACPTCGSNKLQKRGNRRTRTMTYRQLQCLRCRSYCRERLADTPVRPEVV
;
A
#
# COMPACT_ATOMS: atom_id res chain seq x y z
N ARG A 1 7.28 -11.40 -7.20
CA ARG A 1 7.32 -10.81 -8.57
C ARG A 1 7.97 -9.43 -8.58
N TYR A 2 7.66 -8.53 -7.64
CA TYR A 2 8.28 -7.19 -7.57
C TYR A 2 9.52 -7.14 -6.68
N PHE A 3 9.48 -7.88 -5.58
CA PHE A 3 10.57 -7.98 -4.62
C PHE A 3 10.90 -9.46 -4.40
N LYS A 4 12.18 -9.75 -4.14
CA LYS A 4 12.69 -11.07 -3.76
C LYS A 4 13.16 -11.00 -2.30
N PHE A 5 12.23 -10.77 -1.38
CA PHE A 5 12.54 -10.77 0.05
C PHE A 5 12.90 -12.18 0.53
N ASN A 6 13.81 -12.28 1.49
CA ASN A 6 14.19 -13.58 2.09
C ASN A 6 13.05 -14.18 2.93
N SER A 7 12.15 -13.35 3.46
CA SER A 7 10.95 -13.77 4.18
C SER A 7 9.84 -12.72 4.09
N ASN A 8 8.59 -13.17 4.10
CA ASN A 8 7.39 -12.32 4.15
C ASN A 8 6.85 -12.14 5.58
N ARG A 9 7.58 -12.58 6.60
CA ARG A 9 7.19 -12.37 8.00
C ARG A 9 7.29 -10.88 8.35
N LEU A 10 6.34 -10.39 9.15
CA LEU A 10 6.23 -8.96 9.48
C LEU A 10 7.54 -8.36 10.03
N GLY A 11 8.18 -9.04 11.00
CA GLY A 11 9.45 -8.56 11.56
C GLY A 11 10.56 -8.45 10.52
N HIS A 12 10.69 -9.44 9.64
CA HIS A 12 11.70 -9.42 8.57
C HIS A 12 11.42 -8.32 7.54
N LEU A 13 10.15 -8.07 7.21
CA LEU A 13 9.76 -6.97 6.32
C LEU A 13 9.99 -5.61 6.98
N GLY A 14 9.69 -5.48 8.28
CA GLY A 14 9.94 -4.26 9.06
C GLY A 14 11.41 -3.89 9.07
N GLU A 15 12.28 -4.85 9.38
CA GLU A 15 13.74 -4.67 9.35
C GLU A 15 14.24 -4.31 7.96
N HIS A 16 13.82 -5.07 6.94
CA HIS A 16 14.25 -4.86 5.56
C HIS A 16 13.83 -3.49 5.00
N LEU A 17 12.68 -2.96 5.44
CA LEU A 17 12.16 -1.66 5.03
C LEU A 17 12.64 -0.51 5.93
N GLY A 18 13.40 -0.79 6.98
CA GLY A 18 13.88 0.21 7.94
C GLY A 18 12.78 0.80 8.84
N LEU A 19 11.71 0.03 9.10
CA LEU A 19 10.55 0.44 9.88
C LEU A 19 10.61 -0.05 11.34
N GLY A 20 11.62 -0.86 11.67
CA GLY A 20 11.80 -1.47 12.99
C GLY A 20 11.59 -2.98 12.97
N GLY A 21 12.09 -3.64 14.01
CA GLY A 21 11.96 -5.08 14.20
C GLY A 21 10.74 -5.45 15.04
N LYS A 22 10.30 -6.70 14.90
CA LYS A 22 9.32 -7.27 15.82
C LYS A 22 10.02 -7.53 17.16
N GLU A 23 9.55 -6.89 18.22
CA GLU A 23 10.10 -7.09 19.56
C GLU A 23 9.86 -8.56 20.00
N THR A 24 10.74 -9.14 20.82
CA THR A 24 10.67 -10.55 21.21
C THR A 24 9.51 -10.77 22.19
N THR A 25 8.33 -11.15 21.69
CA THR A 25 7.23 -11.63 22.55
C THR A 25 7.75 -12.76 23.44
N GLY A 26 7.41 -12.78 24.73
CA GLY A 26 7.74 -13.85 25.69
C GLY A 26 7.23 -15.26 25.32
N GLY A 27 6.83 -15.46 24.08
CA GLY A 27 6.50 -16.73 23.45
C GLY A 27 5.22 -17.33 23.99
N PHE A 28 5.21 -18.67 24.03
CA PHE A 28 4.09 -19.43 24.55
C PHE A 28 3.79 -19.13 26.02
N GLN A 29 4.78 -18.70 26.81
CA GLN A 29 4.58 -18.37 28.22
C GLN A 29 3.61 -17.20 28.41
N THR A 30 3.70 -16.17 27.57
CA THR A 30 2.75 -15.03 27.60
C THR A 30 1.33 -15.50 27.28
N TRP A 31 1.17 -16.43 26.33
CA TRP A 31 -0.13 -16.97 25.95
C TRP A 31 -0.73 -17.82 27.07
N ALA A 32 0.05 -18.72 27.65
CA ALA A 32 -0.35 -19.54 28.79
C ALA A 32 -0.74 -18.67 30.00
N GLY A 33 -0.02 -17.58 30.26
CA GLY A 33 -0.37 -16.59 31.28
C GLY A 33 -1.72 -15.92 31.01
N CYS A 34 -1.99 -15.51 29.77
CA CYS A 34 -3.29 -14.93 29.39
C CYS A 34 -4.44 -15.93 29.61
N MET A 35 -4.24 -17.20 29.23
CA MET A 35 -5.24 -18.26 29.44
C MET A 35 -5.52 -18.54 30.92
N LYS A 36 -4.53 -18.33 31.80
CA LYS A 36 -4.66 -18.42 33.25
C LYS A 36 -5.25 -17.15 33.89
N GLY A 37 -5.54 -16.11 33.10
CA GLY A 37 -6.09 -14.84 33.59
C GLY A 37 -5.05 -13.92 34.25
N ASP A 38 -3.75 -14.13 34.04
CA ASP A 38 -2.71 -13.27 34.62
C ASP A 38 -2.78 -11.84 34.02
N PRO A 39 -3.06 -10.80 34.85
CA PRO A 39 -3.13 -9.43 34.39
C PRO A 39 -1.83 -8.92 33.76
N LYS A 40 -0.67 -9.40 34.23
CA LYS A 40 0.64 -8.99 33.69
C LYS A 40 0.85 -9.55 32.29
N ALA A 41 0.53 -10.83 32.08
CA ALA A 41 0.56 -11.45 30.75
C ALA A 41 -0.38 -10.72 29.77
N TRP A 42 -1.59 -10.35 30.20
CA TRP A 42 -2.54 -9.58 29.40
C TRP A 42 -2.04 -8.16 29.07
N ALA A 43 -1.40 -7.48 30.01
CA ALA A 43 -0.81 -6.16 29.78
C ALA A 43 0.29 -6.23 28.71
N THR A 44 1.18 -7.22 28.82
CA THR A 44 2.22 -7.49 27.82
C THR A 44 1.61 -7.83 26.45
N MET A 45 0.62 -8.71 26.40
CA MET A 45 -0.05 -9.09 25.14
C MET A 45 -0.66 -7.89 24.42
N LYS A 46 -1.37 -7.01 25.16
CA LYS A 46 -1.96 -5.79 24.59
C LYS A 46 -0.91 -4.84 24.03
N LYS A 47 0.22 -4.67 24.73
CA LYS A 47 1.33 -3.83 24.27
C LYS A 47 1.90 -4.34 22.95
N TYR A 48 2.22 -5.62 22.87
CA TYR A 48 2.78 -6.24 21.67
C TYR A 48 1.80 -6.24 20.49
N ALA A 49 0.53 -6.54 20.73
CA ALA A 49 -0.50 -6.50 19.68
C ALA A 49 -0.63 -5.11 19.06
N LYS A 50 -0.56 -4.05 19.87
CA LYS A 50 -0.58 -2.67 19.37
C LYS A 50 0.63 -2.38 18.48
N GLN A 51 1.84 -2.72 18.93
CA GLN A 51 3.06 -2.53 18.13
C GLN A 51 3.02 -3.30 16.81
N ASP A 52 2.53 -4.55 16.83
CA ASP A 52 2.39 -5.36 15.61
C ASP A 52 1.42 -4.72 14.61
N VAL A 53 0.32 -4.13 15.08
CA VAL A 53 -0.64 -3.41 14.23
C VAL A 53 -0.01 -2.15 13.63
N ASP A 54 0.68 -1.37 14.44
CA ASP A 54 1.36 -0.15 13.99
C ASP A 54 2.42 -0.49 12.92
N LEU A 55 3.27 -1.49 13.17
CA LEU A 55 4.28 -1.96 12.22
C LEU A 55 3.65 -2.52 10.92
N LEU A 56 2.53 -3.25 11.04
CA LEU A 56 1.81 -3.76 9.88
C LEU A 56 1.28 -2.63 8.99
N ILE A 57 0.74 -1.58 9.60
CA ILE A 57 0.25 -0.40 8.87
C ILE A 57 1.42 0.25 8.11
N ASP A 58 2.56 0.44 8.75
CA ASP A 58 3.73 1.06 8.13
C ASP A 58 4.28 0.23 6.96
N VAL A 59 4.40 -1.09 7.15
CA VAL A 59 4.82 -2.02 6.09
C VAL A 59 3.83 -1.98 4.93
N TYR A 60 2.53 -1.98 5.22
CA TYR A 60 1.49 -1.88 4.21
C TYR A 60 1.56 -0.54 3.46
N GLU A 61 1.70 0.59 4.15
CA GLU A 61 1.81 1.92 3.54
C GLU A 61 3.02 2.02 2.61
N ARG A 62 4.12 1.36 3.00
CA ARG A 62 5.33 1.28 2.18
C ARG A 62 5.09 0.43 0.94
N LEU A 63 4.46 -0.74 1.06
CA LEU A 63 4.35 -1.72 -0.03
C LEU A 63 3.13 -1.52 -0.95
N ARG A 64 2.05 -0.87 -0.49
CA ARG A 64 0.81 -0.65 -1.29
C ARG A 64 1.04 -0.05 -2.69
N PRO A 65 2.05 0.80 -2.97
CA PRO A 65 2.27 1.35 -4.32
C PRO A 65 2.56 0.29 -5.38
N TRP A 66 3.02 -0.89 -4.96
CA TRP A 66 3.35 -2.02 -5.82
C TRP A 66 2.26 -3.11 -5.83
N ALA A 67 1.16 -2.92 -5.11
CA ALA A 67 0.06 -3.87 -5.06
C ALA A 67 -0.75 -3.83 -6.39
N VAL A 68 -0.81 -4.97 -7.07
CA VAL A 68 -1.53 -5.10 -8.37
C VAL A 68 -3.04 -5.12 -8.22
N ASN A 69 -3.53 -5.67 -7.10
CA ASN A 69 -4.95 -5.85 -6.82
C ASN A 69 -5.41 -4.93 -5.67
N HIS A 70 -4.83 -3.73 -5.59
CA HIS A 70 -5.25 -2.77 -4.58
C HIS A 70 -6.65 -2.24 -4.90
N PRO A 71 -7.59 -2.18 -3.93
CA PRO A 71 -8.88 -1.56 -4.14
C PRO A 71 -8.73 -0.14 -4.68
N ASN A 72 -9.52 0.22 -5.68
CA ASN A 72 -9.47 1.57 -6.20
C ASN A 72 -10.16 2.52 -5.20
N ARG A 73 -9.37 3.28 -4.46
CA ARG A 73 -9.88 4.21 -3.44
C ARG A 73 -10.80 5.27 -4.04
N ASN A 74 -10.59 5.64 -5.30
CA ASN A 74 -11.43 6.59 -6.02
C ASN A 74 -12.89 6.10 -6.14
N VAL A 75 -13.10 4.77 -6.27
CA VAL A 75 -14.45 4.18 -6.33
C VAL A 75 -15.13 4.28 -4.96
N ILE A 76 -14.37 4.08 -3.88
CA ILE A 76 -14.87 4.13 -2.50
C ILE A 76 -15.22 5.58 -2.11
N ASP A 77 -14.32 6.51 -2.43
CA ASP A 77 -14.46 7.93 -2.09
C ASP A 77 -15.35 8.70 -3.11
N ALA A 78 -15.98 8.01 -4.06
CA ALA A 78 -16.82 8.57 -5.12
C ALA A 78 -16.15 9.75 -5.88
N THR A 79 -14.86 9.62 -6.16
CA THR A 79 -14.05 10.64 -6.85
C THR A 79 -13.35 10.06 -8.06
N SER A 80 -12.89 10.89 -9.00
CA SER A 80 -12.10 10.45 -10.16
C SER A 80 -10.74 11.14 -10.26
N HIS A 81 -10.47 12.15 -9.42
CA HIS A 81 -9.33 13.05 -9.53
C HIS A 81 -8.18 12.77 -8.55
N ALA A 82 -8.26 11.67 -7.80
CA ALA A 82 -7.31 11.31 -6.75
C ALA A 82 -6.41 10.13 -7.16
N CYS A 83 -5.36 9.89 -6.38
CA CYS A 83 -4.56 8.67 -6.50
C CYS A 83 -5.40 7.44 -6.12
N PRO A 84 -5.57 6.45 -7.01
CA PRO A 84 -6.40 5.26 -6.74
C PRO A 84 -5.86 4.39 -5.61
N THR A 85 -4.59 4.54 -5.23
CA THR A 85 -3.96 3.76 -4.14
C THR A 85 -4.12 4.41 -2.77
N CYS A 86 -3.97 5.74 -2.67
CA CYS A 86 -3.92 6.42 -1.37
C CYS A 86 -4.89 7.60 -1.23
N GLY A 87 -5.63 7.99 -2.28
CA GLY A 87 -6.62 9.07 -2.23
C GLY A 87 -6.02 10.48 -2.23
N SER A 88 -4.70 10.63 -2.38
CA SER A 88 -4.07 11.95 -2.48
C SER A 88 -4.31 12.59 -3.84
N ASN A 89 -4.63 13.89 -3.86
CA ASN A 89 -4.76 14.71 -5.08
C ASN A 89 -3.41 15.24 -5.58
N LYS A 90 -2.31 14.98 -4.87
CA LYS A 90 -0.97 15.41 -5.28
C LYS A 90 -0.40 14.45 -6.32
N LEU A 91 -0.79 14.64 -7.57
CA LEU A 91 -0.33 13.86 -8.72
C LEU A 91 0.59 14.70 -9.62
N GLN A 92 1.67 14.09 -10.10
CA GLN A 92 2.58 14.69 -11.07
C GLN A 92 2.57 13.91 -12.39
N LYS A 93 2.63 14.64 -13.51
CA LYS A 93 2.71 14.05 -14.85
C LYS A 93 4.12 13.48 -15.08
N ARG A 94 4.20 12.27 -15.63
CA ARG A 94 5.45 11.53 -15.91
C ARG A 94 5.46 10.98 -17.34
N GLY A 95 4.93 11.75 -18.28
CA GLY A 95 4.88 11.41 -19.70
C GLY A 95 3.62 10.64 -20.10
N ASN A 96 3.70 9.96 -21.24
CA ASN A 96 2.60 9.21 -21.83
C ASN A 96 3.01 7.75 -22.04
N ARG A 97 2.08 6.83 -21.81
CA ARG A 97 2.22 5.40 -22.11
C ARG A 97 1.26 5.03 -23.23
N ARG A 98 1.80 4.55 -24.35
CA ARG A 98 1.02 4.05 -25.48
C ARG A 98 0.80 2.55 -25.34
N THR A 99 -0.42 2.08 -25.60
CA THR A 99 -0.74 0.68 -25.83
C THR A 99 -1.10 0.50 -27.31
N ARG A 100 -1.35 -0.73 -27.76
CA ARG A 100 -1.79 -1.01 -29.13
C ARG A 100 -3.07 -0.27 -29.52
N THR A 101 -3.91 0.08 -28.55
CA THR A 101 -5.25 0.63 -28.79
C THR A 101 -5.42 2.06 -28.31
N MET A 102 -4.61 2.55 -27.36
CA MET A 102 -4.88 3.82 -26.66
C MET A 102 -3.60 4.49 -26.19
N THR A 103 -3.63 5.81 -26.06
CA THR A 103 -2.60 6.59 -25.34
C THR A 103 -3.10 6.98 -23.97
N TYR A 104 -2.28 6.75 -22.94
CA TYR A 104 -2.57 7.12 -21.56
C TYR A 104 -1.56 8.15 -21.08
N ARG A 105 -2.00 9.14 -20.32
CA ARG A 105 -1.11 9.98 -19.52
C ARG A 105 -0.69 9.21 -18.28
N GLN A 106 0.61 9.14 -18.03
CA GLN A 106 1.16 8.49 -16.86
C GLN A 106 1.30 9.52 -15.73
N LEU A 107 0.76 9.19 -14.57
CA LEU A 107 0.76 10.02 -13.38
C LEU A 107 1.47 9.28 -12.25
N GLN A 108 2.23 10.01 -11.45
CA GLN A 108 2.83 9.49 -10.21
C GLN A 108 2.29 10.27 -9.03
N CYS A 109 1.89 9.57 -7.97
CA CYS A 109 1.50 10.22 -6.73
C CYS A 109 2.73 10.75 -5.97
N LEU A 110 2.68 11.99 -5.50
CA LEU A 110 3.75 12.57 -4.69
C LEU A 110 3.76 12.07 -3.24
N ARG A 111 2.63 11.56 -2.74
CA ARG A 111 2.50 11.00 -1.39
C ARG A 111 2.97 9.54 -1.34
N CYS A 112 2.24 8.62 -1.96
CA CYS A 112 2.55 7.20 -1.89
C CYS A 112 3.47 6.71 -3.01
N ARG A 113 3.86 7.57 -3.97
CA ARG A 113 4.73 7.20 -5.11
C ARG A 113 4.16 6.15 -6.06
N SER A 114 2.89 5.76 -5.91
CA SER A 114 2.25 4.84 -6.85
C SER A 114 2.05 5.49 -8.20
N TYR A 115 2.07 4.67 -9.24
CA TYR A 115 1.76 5.09 -10.59
C TYR A 115 0.29 4.82 -10.90
N CYS A 116 -0.36 5.80 -11.50
CA CYS A 116 -1.70 5.68 -12.06
C CYS A 116 -1.72 6.24 -13.49
N ARG A 117 -2.83 6.02 -14.19
CA ARG A 117 -2.97 6.37 -15.60
C ARG A 117 -4.29 7.05 -15.83
N GLU A 118 -4.27 8.09 -16.63
CA GLU A 118 -5.44 8.80 -17.14
C GLU A 118 -5.52 8.53 -18.64
N ARG A 119 -6.72 8.24 -19.15
CA ARG A 119 -6.92 8.06 -20.60
C ARG A 119 -6.86 9.42 -21.27
N LEU A 120 -6.04 9.56 -22.31
CA LEU A 120 -6.14 10.70 -23.21
C LEU A 120 -7.16 10.30 -24.28
N ALA A 121 -8.30 10.98 -24.33
CA ALA A 121 -9.18 10.88 -25.48
C ALA A 121 -8.52 11.65 -26.63
N ASP A 122 -8.32 10.99 -27.77
CA ASP A 122 -8.04 11.71 -29.00
C ASP A 122 -9.33 12.44 -29.39
N THR A 123 -9.31 13.77 -29.41
CA THR A 123 -10.40 14.54 -30.01
C THR A 123 -10.42 14.17 -31.49
N PRO A 124 -11.46 13.53 -32.03
CA PRO A 124 -11.48 13.22 -33.44
C PRO A 124 -11.55 14.54 -34.21
N VAL A 125 -10.48 14.89 -34.94
CA VAL A 125 -10.66 15.73 -36.12
C VAL A 125 -11.51 14.87 -37.05
N ARG A 126 -12.80 15.20 -37.20
CA ARG A 126 -13.65 14.53 -38.18
C ARG A 126 -12.93 14.64 -39.53
N PRO A 127 -12.58 13.54 -40.21
CA PRO A 127 -12.10 13.66 -41.57
C PRO A 127 -13.24 14.27 -42.39
N GLU A 128 -13.01 15.45 -42.97
CA GLU A 128 -13.88 15.95 -44.02
C GLU A 128 -13.82 14.94 -45.17
N VAL A 129 -14.99 14.44 -45.56
CA VAL A 129 -15.12 13.62 -46.76
C VAL A 129 -14.86 14.57 -47.93
N VAL A 130 -13.71 14.42 -48.59
CA VAL A 130 -13.41 15.08 -49.86
C VAL A 130 -14.08 14.31 -50.99
#